data_AF-A0A5Q4EHK2-F1
#
_entry.id   AF-A0A5Q4EHK2-F1
#
_cell.length_a   1.000
_cell.length_b   1.000
_cell.length_c   1.000
_cell.angle_alpha   90.00
_cell.angle_beta   90.00
_cell.angle_gamma   90.00
#
_symmetry.space_group_name_H-M   'P 1'
#
loop_
_entity.id
_entity.type
_entity.pdbx_description
1 polymer ?
#
loop_
_entity_poly.entity_id
_entity_poly.type
_entity_poly.pdbx_seq_one_letter_code
_entity_poly.pdbx_strand_id
1 'polypeptide(L)' 'MADIVLVHSFRRGTGKSNSTATNLATTVVAQGYRVGGVDTDLPSPGIYSLFCLESEQTEKVLNH' A
#
# COMPACT_ATOMS: atom_id res chain seq x y z
N MET A 1 -18.04 1.81 8.97
CA MET A 1 -16.90 1.22 9.73
C MET A 1 -15.81 0.90 8.72
N ALA A 2 -14.54 1.03 9.06
CA ALA A 2 -13.45 0.71 8.14
C ALA A 2 -12.94 -0.70 8.43
N ASP A 3 -12.78 -1.52 7.40
CA ASP A 3 -12.18 -2.84 7.52
C ASP A 3 -10.65 -2.73 7.48
N ILE A 4 -9.98 -3.41 8.41
CA ILE A 4 -8.51 -3.41 8.50
C ILE A 4 -8.02 -4.75 7.98
N VAL A 5 -7.29 -4.72 6.87
CA VAL A 5 -6.70 -5.92 6.23
C VAL A 5 -5.18 -5.90 6.43
N LEU A 6 -4.67 -6.87 7.18
CA LEU A 6 -3.24 -7.06 7.40
C LEU A 6 -2.67 -8.04 6.37
N VAL A 7 -1.71 -7.59 5.58
CA VAL A 7 -1.00 -8.43 4.62
C VAL A 7 0.39 -8.72 5.17
N HIS A 8 0.71 -9.99 5.49
CA HIS A 8 2.03 -10.42 5.98
C HIS A 8 2.65 -11.53 5.11
N SER A 9 3.98 -11.65 5.12
CA SER A 9 4.70 -12.75 4.46
C SER A 9 5.91 -13.13 5.29
N PHE A 10 6.26 -14.41 5.25
CA PHE A 10 7.37 -14.95 6.04
C PHE A 10 8.75 -14.58 5.48
N ARG A 11 8.85 -14.30 4.17
CA ARG A 11 10.10 -13.95 3.48
C ARG A 11 9.90 -12.78 2.52
N ARG A 12 10.94 -11.94 2.39
CA ARG A 12 11.04 -10.89 1.36
C ARG A 12 11.03 -11.50 -0.04
N GLY A 13 10.61 -10.72 -1.04
CA GLY A 13 10.59 -11.14 -2.44
C GLY A 13 9.39 -12.03 -2.85
N THR A 14 8.42 -12.23 -1.95
CA THR A 14 7.22 -13.05 -2.20
C THR A 14 6.08 -12.30 -2.90
N GLY A 15 6.33 -11.08 -3.39
CA GLY A 15 5.32 -10.28 -4.10
C GLY A 15 4.23 -9.70 -3.19
N LYS A 16 4.43 -9.69 -1.87
CA LYS A 16 3.42 -9.26 -0.91
C LYS A 16 2.98 -7.80 -1.10
N SER A 17 3.94 -6.88 -1.23
CA SER A 17 3.66 -5.46 -1.47
C SER A 17 3.12 -5.26 -2.88
N ASN A 18 3.81 -5.78 -3.90
CA ASN A 18 3.46 -5.59 -5.32
C ASN A 18 2.11 -6.20 -5.73
N SER A 19 1.88 -7.49 -5.47
CA SER A 19 0.75 -8.20 -6.08
C SER A 19 -0.44 -8.34 -5.15
N THR A 20 -0.21 -8.37 -3.83
CA THR A 20 -1.31 -8.61 -2.87
C THR A 20 -1.85 -7.31 -2.29
N ALA A 21 -1.00 -6.43 -1.75
CA ALA A 21 -1.49 -5.18 -1.14
C ALA A 21 -1.92 -4.14 -2.19
N THR A 22 -1.07 -3.87 -3.19
CA THR A 22 -1.34 -2.83 -4.20
C THR A 22 -2.52 -3.20 -5.10
N ASN A 23 -2.54 -4.39 -5.73
CA ASN A 23 -3.65 -4.77 -6.62
C ASN A 23 -4.98 -4.89 -5.88
N LEU A 24 -4.98 -5.40 -4.66
CA LEU A 24 -6.19 -5.45 -3.83
C LEU A 24 -6.68 -4.03 -3.54
N ALA A 25 -5.79 -3.12 -3.14
CA ALA A 25 -6.13 -1.72 -2.93
C ALA A 25 -6.72 -1.08 -4.20
N THR A 26 -6.08 -1.26 -5.36
CA THR A 26 -6.56 -0.73 -6.65
C THR A 26 -7.93 -1.30 -7.04
N THR A 27 -8.16 -2.60 -6.80
CA THR A 27 -9.44 -3.25 -7.11
C THR A 27 -10.57 -2.71 -6.24
N VAL A 28 -10.30 -2.52 -4.94
CA VAL A 28 -11.28 -1.97 -4.00
C VAL A 28 -11.57 -0.49 -4.31
N VAL A 29 -10.55 0.28 -4.71
CA VAL A 29 -10.75 1.66 -5.20
C VAL A 29 -11.58 1.69 -6.48
N ALA A 30 -11.34 0.78 -7.42
CA ALA A 30 -12.12 0.69 -8.67
C ALA A 30 -13.61 0.39 -8.45
N GLN A 31 -13.96 -0.18 -7.30
CA GLN A 31 -15.35 -0.38 -6.87
C GLN A 31 -15.98 0.85 -6.19
N GLY A 32 -15.24 1.97 -6.09
CA GLY A 32 -15.73 3.24 -5.51
C GLY A 32 -15.46 3.40 -4.02
N TYR A 33 -14.70 2.51 -3.38
CA TYR A 33 -14.36 2.61 -1.97
C TYR A 33 -13.11 3.48 -1.73
N ARG A 34 -13.04 4.09 -0.55
CA ARG A 34 -11.86 4.82 -0.09
C ARG A 34 -10.90 3.83 0.57
N VAL A 35 -9.66 3.78 0.09
CA VAL A 35 -8.62 2.89 0.62
C VAL A 35 -7.44 3.72 1.11
N GLY A 36 -6.89 3.34 2.28
CA GLY A 36 -5.64 3.87 2.81
C GLY A 36 -4.61 2.75 2.91
N GLY A 37 -3.39 3.01 2.44
CA GLY A 37 -2.26 2.10 2.59
C GLY A 37 -1.33 2.54 3.71
N VAL A 38 -0.95 1.61 4.58
CA VAL A 38 0.12 1.81 5.57
C VAL A 38 1.22 0.81 5.26
N ASP A 39 2.38 1.31 4.86
CA ASP A 39 3.56 0.49 4.63
C ASP A 39 4.45 0.52 5.88
N THR A 40 4.69 -0.64 6.46
CA THR A 40 5.55 -0.81 7.63
C THR A 40 6.86 -1.52 7.29
N ASP A 41 7.14 -1.79 6.00
CA ASP A 41 8.27 -2.60 5.56
C ASP A 41 9.47 -1.71 5.16
N LEU A 42 10.26 -1.30 6.17
CA LEU A 42 11.40 -0.37 6.05
C LEU A 42 12.51 -0.72 5.01
N PRO A 43 12.86 -2.00 4.72
CA PRO A 43 14.02 -2.35 3.87
C PRO A 43 13.77 -2.56 2.37
N SER A 44 12.62 -2.19 1.80
CA SER A 44 12.30 -2.33 0.36
C SER A 44 11.92 -0.98 -0.23
N PRO A 45 12.04 -0.75 -1.57
CA PRO A 45 11.23 0.31 -2.19
C PRO A 45 9.78 0.10 -1.75
N GLY A 46 9.25 1.08 -1.02
CA GLY A 46 7.96 0.97 -0.36
C GLY A 46 6.83 0.98 -1.37
N ILE A 47 5.61 0.76 -0.89
CA ILE A 47 4.40 0.68 -1.72
C ILE A 47 4.19 1.94 -2.58
N TYR A 48 4.72 3.09 -2.13
CA TYR A 48 4.71 4.35 -2.87
C TYR A 48 5.38 4.25 -4.25
N SER A 49 6.46 3.47 -4.37
CA SER A 49 7.16 3.26 -5.65
C SER A 49 6.31 2.49 -6.66
N LEU A 50 5.37 1.65 -6.20
CA LEU A 50 4.47 0.88 -7.05
C LEU A 50 3.29 1.70 -7.55
N PHE A 51 2.89 2.71 -6.78
CA PHE A 51 1.85 3.65 -7.17
C PHE A 51 2.40 4.85 -7.95
N CYS A 52 3.71 4.85 -8.28
CA CYS A 52 4.41 5.96 -8.91
C CYS A 52 4.10 7.32 -8.23
N LEU A 53 3.98 7.30 -6.90
CA LEU A 53 3.70 8.52 -6.13
C LEU A 53 5.01 9.30 -5.98
N GLU A 54 5.03 10.50 -6.53
CA GLU A 54 6.11 11.47 -6.32
C GLU A 54 5.98 12.10 -4.93
N SER A 55 7.10 12.57 -4.37
CA SER A 55 7.15 13.20 -3.04
C SER A 55 6.22 14.41 -2.88
N GLU A 56 5.84 15.04 -3.99
CA GLU A 56 4.94 16.18 -4.02
C GLU A 56 3.45 15.77 -3.93
N GLN A 57 3.14 14.47 -4.11
CA GLN A 57 1.79 13.90 -4.07
C GLN A 57 1.40 13.35 -2.69
N THR A 58 2.31 13.42 -1.70
CA THR A 58 2.15 12.91 -0.33
C THR A 58 1.64 13.96 0.66
N GLU A 59 0.62 14.76 0.29
CA GLU A 59 0.05 15.80 1.17
C GLU A 59 -0.65 15.26 2.43
N LYS A 60 -1.06 13.98 2.43
CA LYS A 60 -1.78 13.32 3.54
C LYS A 60 -1.09 12.02 3.94
N VAL A 61 0.04 12.14 4.64
CA VAL A 61 0.78 11.01 5.21
C VAL A 61 0.72 11.04 6.74
N LEU A 62 0.81 9.86 7.36
CA LEU A 62 0.58 9.71 8.80
C LEU A 62 1.76 10.20 9.67
N ASN A 63 2.95 10.42 9.09
CA ASN A 63 4.20 10.71 9.82
C ASN A 63 5.07 11.77 9.13
N HIS A 64 4.50 12.94 8.81
CA HIS A 64 5.30 14.05 8.32
C HIS A 64 5.90 14.89 9.45
#